data_AF-A0A5C1K4G9-F1
#
_entry.id   AF-A0A5C1K4G9-F1
#
_cell.length_a   1.000
_cell.length_b   1.000
_cell.length_c   1.000
_cell.angle_alpha   90.00
_cell.angle_beta   90.00
_cell.angle_gamma   90.00
#
_symmetry.space_group_name_H-M   'P 1'
#
loop_
_entity.id
_entity.type
_entity.pdbx_description
1 polymer ?
#
loop_
_entity_poly.entity_id
_entity_poly.type
_entity_poly.pdbx_seq_one_letter_code
_entity_poly.pdbx_strand_id
1 'polypeptide(L)'
;GRLMRCVRCPVAYHANDFCLAAGSKILASNSIICPNHFTPRRGCRNHEHVNVSWCFVCSEGGGSLLCCDFCPAAFHRECLNIDIPEGNWYCNDCKAGKKPHYREIVWVKVGRYRWWPAEICHPRAVPSNIDKMRHDVGEFPVLFFGSNDYLWTHQARVFPYMEGDVSSKDKMGKGVDGTYKKALQEAAARFEELKAQKELRQLQEDRKNDKKPPPYKHIKV
;
A
#
# COMPACT_ATOMS: atom_id res chain seq x y z
N GLY A 1 -9.08 21.25 -0.43
CA GLY A 1 -7.86 21.33 -1.26
C GLY A 1 -8.19 21.03 -2.72
N ARG A 2 -7.27 21.24 -3.65
CA ARG A 2 -7.43 20.88 -5.07
C ARG A 2 -7.54 19.35 -5.22
N LEU A 3 -8.36 18.88 -6.16
CA LEU A 3 -8.60 17.45 -6.41
C LEU A 3 -7.99 17.00 -7.75
N MET A 4 -7.43 15.80 -7.77
CA MET A 4 -7.05 15.02 -8.95
C MET A 4 -8.15 14.01 -9.23
N ARG A 5 -8.76 14.05 -10.42
CA ARG A 5 -9.88 13.16 -10.79
C ARG A 5 -9.44 12.11 -11.80
N CYS A 6 -9.88 10.87 -11.59
CA CYS A 6 -9.68 9.83 -12.58
C CYS A 6 -10.53 10.11 -13.82
N VAL A 7 -9.95 9.97 -15.01
CA VAL A 7 -10.69 10.14 -16.28
C VAL A 7 -11.47 8.89 -16.70
N ARG A 8 -11.34 7.78 -15.96
CA ARG A 8 -11.95 6.48 -16.28
C ARG A 8 -12.93 5.96 -15.21
N CYS A 9 -13.01 6.60 -14.04
CA CYS A 9 -13.98 6.25 -13.00
C CYS A 9 -14.20 7.44 -12.02
N PRO A 10 -15.19 7.36 -11.10
CA PRO A 10 -15.50 8.45 -10.18
C PRO A 10 -14.44 8.75 -9.09
N VAL A 11 -13.34 7.98 -9.02
CA VAL A 11 -12.31 8.15 -7.99
C VAL A 11 -11.63 9.51 -8.11
N ALA A 12 -11.47 10.18 -6.97
CA ALA A 12 -10.70 11.41 -6.86
C ALA A 12 -9.81 11.37 -5.61
N TYR A 13 -8.65 12.00 -5.71
CA TYR A 13 -7.70 12.18 -4.59
C TYR A 13 -7.42 13.66 -4.38
N HIS A 14 -6.98 14.04 -3.18
CA HIS A 14 -6.37 15.36 -3.01
C HIS A 14 -5.08 15.45 -3.83
N ALA A 15 -4.85 16.61 -4.44
CA ALA A 15 -3.65 16.91 -5.23
C ALA A 15 -2.45 17.17 -4.31
N ASN A 16 -2.04 16.14 -3.57
CA ASN A 16 -0.83 16.12 -2.77
C ASN A 16 -0.24 14.70 -2.77
N ASP A 17 1.05 14.58 -2.51
CA ASP A 17 1.78 13.30 -2.58
C ASP A 17 1.37 12.31 -1.48
N PHE A 18 0.62 12.76 -0.47
CA PHE A 18 0.22 11.97 0.70
C PHE A 18 -1.17 11.36 0.58
N CYS A 19 -1.99 11.85 -0.35
CA CYS A 19 -3.36 11.39 -0.59
C CYS A 19 -3.52 10.75 -1.97
N LEU A 20 -2.56 10.93 -2.88
CA LEU A 20 -2.59 10.30 -4.19
C LEU A 20 -2.16 8.84 -4.06
N ALA A 21 -3.05 7.91 -4.42
CA ALA A 21 -2.73 6.49 -4.41
C ALA A 21 -1.55 6.16 -5.33
N ALA A 22 -0.60 5.36 -4.83
CA ALA A 22 0.54 4.89 -5.58
C ALA A 22 0.10 4.11 -6.83
N GLY A 23 0.80 4.32 -7.94
CA GLY A 23 0.43 3.77 -9.25
C GLY A 23 -0.62 4.59 -10.01
N SER A 24 -1.07 5.72 -9.47
CA SER A 24 -1.84 6.69 -10.26
C SER A 24 -0.96 7.31 -11.34
N LYS A 25 -1.43 7.30 -12.60
CA LYS A 25 -0.75 7.95 -13.72
C LYS A 25 -1.26 9.37 -13.88
N ILE A 26 -0.39 10.36 -13.66
CA ILE A 26 -0.73 11.77 -13.85
C ILE A 26 -0.79 12.09 -15.34
N LEU A 27 -1.92 12.62 -15.80
CA LEU A 27 -2.12 13.03 -17.20
C LEU A 27 -1.98 14.54 -17.35
N ALA A 28 -2.57 15.29 -16.43
CA ALA A 28 -2.49 16.75 -16.38
C ALA A 28 -2.62 17.23 -14.92
N SER A 29 -2.67 18.55 -14.74
CA SER A 29 -2.66 19.20 -13.42
C SER A 29 -3.86 18.88 -12.51
N ASN A 30 -4.93 18.29 -13.02
CA ASN A 30 -6.14 17.90 -12.26
C ASN A 30 -6.71 16.54 -12.68
N SER A 31 -6.01 15.80 -13.55
CA SER A 31 -6.50 14.55 -14.14
C SER A 31 -5.47 13.44 -14.03
N ILE A 32 -5.96 12.25 -13.71
CA ILE A 32 -5.17 11.03 -13.54
C ILE A 32 -5.87 9.84 -14.18
N ILE A 33 -5.16 8.72 -14.28
CA ILE A 33 -5.76 7.39 -14.31
C ILE A 33 -5.43 6.72 -12.97
N CYS A 34 -6.44 6.36 -12.18
CA CYS A 34 -6.22 5.77 -10.86
C CYS A 34 -5.81 4.29 -10.94
N PRO A 35 -5.28 3.71 -9.85
CA PRO A 35 -4.77 2.33 -9.82
C PRO A 35 -5.85 1.26 -10.03
N ASN A 36 -7.14 1.60 -9.90
CA ASN A 36 -8.24 0.66 -10.16
C ASN A 36 -8.30 0.20 -11.63
N HIS A 37 -7.57 0.88 -12.53
CA HIS A 37 -7.46 0.53 -13.94
C HIS A 37 -6.17 -0.24 -14.28
N PHE A 38 -5.53 -0.85 -13.29
CA PHE A 38 -4.44 -1.80 -13.52
C PHE A 38 -4.90 -2.96 -14.40
N THR A 39 -4.11 -3.28 -15.41
CA THR A 39 -4.34 -4.45 -16.27
C THR A 39 -3.10 -5.34 -16.23
N PRO A 40 -3.20 -6.60 -15.78
CA PRO A 40 -2.05 -7.49 -15.71
C PRO A 40 -1.51 -7.79 -17.11
N ARG A 41 -0.18 -7.77 -17.25
CA ARG A 41 0.50 -8.05 -18.52
C ARG A 41 0.79 -9.54 -18.62
N ARG A 42 0.41 -10.16 -19.74
CA ARG A 42 0.66 -11.59 -20.00
C ARG A 42 2.17 -11.88 -19.95
N GLY A 43 2.55 -12.93 -19.22
CA GLY A 43 3.95 -13.34 -19.05
C GLY A 43 4.73 -12.55 -18.00
N CYS A 44 4.14 -11.53 -17.35
CA CYS A 44 4.78 -10.80 -16.26
C CYS A 44 4.39 -11.41 -14.90
N ARG A 45 5.24 -12.29 -14.36
CA ARG A 45 4.99 -12.98 -13.07
C ARG A 45 4.73 -12.01 -11.90
N ASN A 46 5.31 -10.81 -11.95
CA ASN A 46 5.09 -9.78 -10.93
C ASN A 46 3.72 -9.09 -11.04
N HIS A 47 2.86 -9.48 -11.98
CA HIS A 47 1.46 -9.01 -12.10
C HIS A 47 0.47 -10.06 -11.57
N GLU A 48 0.95 -11.25 -11.19
CA GLU A 48 0.12 -12.27 -10.57
C GLU A 48 -0.26 -11.82 -9.16
N HIS A 49 -1.56 -11.96 -8.86
CA HIS A 49 -2.10 -11.72 -7.54
C HIS A 49 -1.66 -12.84 -6.60
N VAL A 50 -1.20 -12.44 -5.42
CA VAL A 50 -0.79 -13.34 -4.35
C VAL A 50 -1.60 -13.03 -3.10
N ASN A 51 -1.94 -14.06 -2.32
CA ASN A 51 -2.49 -13.89 -0.98
C ASN A 51 -1.50 -14.43 0.05
N VAL A 52 -1.57 -13.91 1.27
CA VAL A 52 -0.88 -14.47 2.41
C VAL A 52 -1.49 -15.82 2.81
N SER A 53 -0.74 -16.64 3.52
CA SER A 53 -1.18 -17.94 4.02
C SER A 53 -1.57 -17.92 5.50
N TRP A 54 -1.89 -16.74 6.04
CA TRP A 54 -2.32 -16.54 7.42
C TRP A 54 -3.46 -15.52 7.50
N CYS A 55 -4.23 -15.58 8.56
CA CYS A 55 -5.32 -14.66 8.83
C CYS A 55 -4.79 -13.34 9.39
N PHE A 56 -5.23 -12.22 8.82
CA PHE A 56 -4.87 -10.86 9.29
C PHE A 56 -5.48 -10.49 10.66
N VAL A 57 -6.41 -11.29 11.19
CA VAL A 57 -7.02 -11.05 12.51
C VAL A 57 -6.30 -11.83 13.61
N CYS A 58 -6.15 -13.15 13.47
CA CYS A 58 -5.53 -13.99 14.51
C CYS A 58 -4.04 -14.27 14.28
N SER A 59 -3.47 -13.88 13.13
CA SER A 59 -2.07 -14.18 12.74
C SER A 59 -1.73 -15.67 12.62
N GLU A 60 -2.75 -16.53 12.60
CA GLU A 60 -2.59 -17.98 12.44
C GLU A 60 -2.80 -18.40 10.99
N GLY A 61 -2.04 -19.42 10.58
CA GLY A 61 -2.28 -20.17 9.36
C GLY A 61 -3.14 -21.41 9.62
N GLY A 62 -3.49 -22.12 8.56
CA GLY A 62 -4.36 -23.30 8.64
C GLY A 62 -5.84 -22.98 8.54
N GLY A 63 -6.68 -24.01 8.42
CA GLY A 63 -8.12 -23.83 8.13
C GLY A 63 -8.40 -23.26 6.73
N SER A 64 -9.65 -22.86 6.49
CA SER A 64 -10.06 -22.23 5.24
C SER A 64 -9.89 -20.72 5.33
N LEU A 65 -8.95 -20.18 4.54
CA LEU A 65 -8.76 -18.74 4.41
C LEU A 65 -9.62 -18.19 3.26
N LEU A 66 -10.32 -17.10 3.53
CA LEU A 66 -10.99 -16.26 2.55
C LEU A 66 -10.01 -15.20 2.05
N CYS A 67 -9.70 -15.25 0.76
CA CYS A 67 -8.75 -14.38 0.10
C CYS A 67 -9.44 -13.12 -0.46
N CYS A 68 -8.85 -11.95 -0.23
CA CYS A 68 -9.29 -10.72 -0.88
C CYS A 68 -8.88 -10.71 -2.35
N ASP A 69 -9.77 -10.27 -3.24
CA ASP A 69 -9.51 -10.20 -4.69
C ASP A 69 -8.68 -8.99 -5.14
N PHE A 70 -8.42 -8.02 -4.25
CA PHE A 70 -7.70 -6.78 -4.60
C PHE A 70 -6.36 -6.58 -3.89
N CYS A 71 -6.11 -7.30 -2.80
CA CYS A 71 -4.87 -7.18 -2.04
C CYS A 71 -4.42 -8.55 -1.52
N PRO A 72 -3.23 -8.66 -0.93
CA PRO A 72 -2.75 -9.94 -0.42
C PRO A 72 -3.47 -10.46 0.82
N ALA A 73 -4.35 -9.68 1.44
CA ALA A 73 -4.95 -10.05 2.72
C ALA A 73 -5.82 -11.31 2.62
N ALA A 74 -5.74 -12.14 3.65
CA ALA A 74 -6.55 -13.33 3.84
C ALA A 74 -7.07 -13.40 5.28
N PHE A 75 -8.23 -14.01 5.47
CA PHE A 75 -8.94 -14.03 6.75
C PHE A 75 -9.67 -15.34 6.95
N HIS A 76 -9.79 -15.83 8.17
CA HIS A 76 -10.82 -16.83 8.49
C HIS A 76 -12.19 -16.16 8.45
N ARG A 77 -13.20 -16.86 7.94
CA ARG A 77 -14.60 -16.36 7.94
C ARG A 77 -15.09 -16.14 9.36
N GLU A 78 -14.69 -17.04 10.25
CA GLU A 78 -15.02 -17.04 11.67
C GLU A 78 -14.41 -15.82 12.39
N CYS A 79 -13.17 -15.44 12.04
CA CYS A 79 -12.54 -14.23 12.57
C CYS A 79 -13.22 -12.93 12.11
N LEU A 80 -13.88 -12.95 10.96
CA LEU A 80 -14.64 -11.82 10.44
C LEU A 80 -16.12 -11.84 10.85
N ASN A 81 -16.58 -12.96 11.42
CA ASN A 81 -17.99 -13.23 11.71
C ASN A 81 -18.90 -12.98 10.50
N ILE A 82 -18.54 -13.58 9.35
CA ILE A 82 -19.32 -13.49 8.11
C ILE A 82 -19.67 -14.86 7.54
N ASP A 83 -20.75 -14.91 6.78
CA ASP A 83 -21.12 -16.07 5.98
C ASP A 83 -20.23 -16.23 4.74
N ILE A 84 -20.35 -17.38 4.07
CA ILE A 84 -19.63 -17.67 2.83
C ILE A 84 -20.09 -16.66 1.76
N PRO A 85 -19.19 -15.81 1.24
CA PRO A 85 -19.57 -14.85 0.22
C PRO A 85 -19.80 -15.54 -1.12
N GLU A 86 -20.77 -15.04 -1.88
CA GLU A 86 -20.99 -15.44 -3.27
C GLU A 86 -20.11 -14.61 -4.21
N GLY A 87 -19.32 -15.27 -5.05
CA GLY A 87 -18.46 -14.61 -6.02
C GLY A 87 -17.25 -13.89 -5.39
N ASN A 88 -16.89 -12.74 -5.95
CA ASN A 88 -15.71 -11.99 -5.53
C ASN A 88 -15.88 -11.42 -4.13
N TRP A 89 -14.80 -11.46 -3.34
CA TRP A 89 -14.78 -10.92 -1.99
C TRP A 89 -13.64 -9.91 -1.78
N TYR A 90 -13.97 -8.84 -1.07
CA TYR A 90 -13.06 -7.75 -0.75
C TYR A 90 -13.01 -7.52 0.76
N CYS A 91 -11.80 -7.39 1.30
CA CYS A 91 -11.60 -7.04 2.70
C CYS A 91 -12.11 -5.62 3.01
N ASN A 92 -12.30 -5.33 4.30
CA ASN A 92 -12.82 -4.03 4.75
C ASN A 92 -11.98 -2.84 4.25
N ASP A 93 -10.66 -3.00 4.20
CA ASP A 93 -9.76 -1.97 3.68
C ASP A 93 -9.97 -1.72 2.18
N CYS A 94 -10.13 -2.77 1.39
CA CYS A 94 -10.41 -2.64 -0.04
C CYS A 94 -11.80 -2.03 -0.30
N LYS A 95 -12.82 -2.43 0.48
CA LYS A 95 -14.17 -1.84 0.42
C LYS A 95 -14.18 -0.37 0.81
N ALA A 96 -13.37 0.02 1.79
CA ALA A 96 -13.16 1.41 2.18
C ALA A 96 -12.31 2.22 1.18
N GLY A 97 -11.87 1.59 0.08
CA GLY A 97 -11.07 2.27 -0.94
C GLY A 97 -9.64 2.57 -0.49
N LYS A 98 -9.12 1.92 0.55
CA LYS A 98 -7.73 2.06 0.94
C LYS A 98 -6.82 1.57 -0.20
N LYS A 99 -5.76 2.34 -0.44
CA LYS A 99 -4.75 2.08 -1.47
C LYS A 99 -3.38 2.36 -0.87
N PRO A 100 -2.32 1.70 -1.37
CA PRO A 100 -0.96 2.07 -1.00
C PRO A 100 -0.66 3.51 -1.42
N HIS A 101 0.09 4.25 -0.61
CA HIS A 101 0.55 5.61 -0.91
C HIS A 101 2.08 5.66 -0.99
N TYR A 102 2.59 6.69 -1.65
CA TYR A 102 4.02 6.96 -1.64
C TYR A 102 4.48 7.27 -0.21
N ARG A 103 5.70 6.84 0.11
CA ARG A 103 6.30 6.94 1.45
C ARG A 103 5.57 6.12 2.51
N GLU A 104 4.92 5.02 2.13
CA GLU A 104 4.48 3.98 3.07
C GLU A 104 5.49 2.83 3.11
N ILE A 105 5.66 2.26 4.30
CA ILE A 105 6.44 1.04 4.49
C ILE A 105 5.50 -0.15 4.30
N VAL A 106 5.92 -1.09 3.46
CA VAL A 106 5.11 -2.24 3.05
C VAL A 106 5.93 -3.51 3.03
N TRP A 107 5.23 -4.62 3.24
CA TRP A 107 5.72 -5.95 2.89
C TRP A 107 5.47 -6.20 1.42
N VAL A 108 6.49 -6.67 0.70
CA VAL A 108 6.40 -6.95 -0.74
C VAL A 108 6.73 -8.41 -1.01
N LYS A 109 5.92 -9.05 -1.87
CA LYS A 109 6.17 -10.42 -2.34
C LYS A 109 6.80 -10.42 -3.73
N VAL A 110 7.98 -11.02 -3.85
CA VAL A 110 8.67 -11.21 -5.15
C VAL A 110 8.99 -12.68 -5.35
N GLY A 111 8.46 -13.27 -6.42
CA GLY A 111 8.72 -14.67 -6.77
C GLY A 111 8.59 -15.62 -5.57
N ARG A 112 9.63 -16.43 -5.35
CA ARG A 112 9.72 -17.40 -4.24
C ARG A 112 10.31 -16.81 -2.97
N TYR A 113 10.73 -15.55 -2.98
CA TYR A 113 11.30 -14.93 -1.79
C TYR A 113 10.24 -14.79 -0.69
N ARG A 114 10.69 -14.80 0.57
CA ARG A 114 9.83 -14.42 1.71
C ARG A 114 9.32 -13.00 1.50
N TRP A 115 8.27 -12.63 2.22
CA TRP A 115 7.84 -11.24 2.28
C TRP A 115 9.00 -10.37 2.78
N TRP A 116 9.30 -9.30 2.04
CA TRP A 116 10.45 -8.43 2.30
C TRP A 116 9.99 -7.00 2.53
N PRO A 117 10.52 -6.28 3.53
CA PRO A 117 10.10 -4.91 3.79
C PRO A 117 10.67 -3.94 2.75
N ALA A 118 9.86 -2.98 2.32
CA ALA A 118 10.25 -1.95 1.36
C ALA A 118 9.51 -0.62 1.61
N GLU A 119 10.04 0.49 1.11
CA GLU A 119 9.34 1.77 1.02
C GLU A 119 8.76 1.96 -0.38
N ILE A 120 7.51 2.41 -0.48
CA ILE A 120 6.92 2.82 -1.77
C ILE A 120 7.52 4.17 -2.18
N CYS A 121 8.25 4.20 -3.28
CA CYS A 121 8.91 5.40 -3.77
C CYS A 121 8.03 6.17 -4.76
N HIS A 122 8.13 7.49 -4.74
CA HIS A 122 7.55 8.30 -5.81
C HIS A 122 8.40 8.14 -7.09
N PRO A 123 7.82 7.96 -8.30
CA PRO A 123 8.58 7.79 -9.54
C PRO A 123 9.60 8.92 -9.80
N ARG A 124 9.27 10.15 -9.43
CA ARG A 124 10.19 11.31 -9.52
C ARG A 124 11.39 11.26 -8.57
N ALA A 125 11.39 10.36 -7.60
CA ALA A 125 12.45 10.24 -6.59
C ALA A 125 13.37 9.03 -6.82
N VAL A 126 13.07 8.16 -7.80
CA VAL A 126 13.91 6.99 -8.10
C VAL A 126 15.02 7.32 -9.10
N PRO A 127 16.12 6.55 -9.13
CA PRO A 127 17.17 6.72 -10.13
C PRO A 127 16.65 6.59 -11.57
N SER A 128 17.28 7.30 -12.52
CA SER A 128 16.79 7.37 -13.91
C SER A 128 16.69 6.02 -14.62
N ASN A 129 17.55 5.05 -14.29
CA ASN A 129 17.47 3.70 -14.83
C ASN A 129 16.24 2.94 -14.34
N ILE A 130 15.77 3.22 -13.12
CA ILE A 130 14.56 2.63 -12.54
C ILE A 130 13.31 3.27 -13.14
N ASP A 131 13.30 4.60 -13.27
CA ASP A 131 12.19 5.34 -13.90
C ASP A 131 11.93 4.88 -15.34
N LYS A 132 13.01 4.61 -16.10
CA LYS A 132 12.93 4.12 -17.48
C LYS A 132 12.50 2.66 -17.63
N MET A 133 12.39 1.89 -16.55
CA MET A 133 11.88 0.51 -16.63
C MET A 133 10.43 0.53 -17.10
N ARG A 134 10.02 -0.48 -17.86
CA ARG A 134 8.64 -0.58 -18.35
C ARG A 134 7.66 -0.77 -17.17
N HIS A 135 6.75 0.18 -17.02
CA HIS A 135 5.67 0.17 -16.03
C HIS A 135 4.41 0.82 -16.62
N ASP A 136 3.25 0.58 -16.03
CA ASP A 136 1.97 1.17 -16.44
C ASP A 136 1.09 1.54 -15.23
N VAL A 137 -0.13 2.00 -15.50
CA VAL A 137 -1.15 2.35 -14.48
C VAL A 137 -1.29 1.23 -13.45
N GLY A 138 -1.24 1.61 -12.18
CA GLY A 138 -1.35 0.71 -11.03
C GLY A 138 -0.04 0.09 -10.57
N GLU A 139 1.06 0.29 -11.31
CA GLU A 139 2.40 -0.09 -10.89
C GLU A 139 3.11 1.09 -10.21
N PHE A 140 3.90 0.80 -9.18
CA PHE A 140 4.70 1.77 -8.45
C PHE A 140 6.06 1.17 -8.04
N PRO A 141 7.12 1.99 -7.95
CA PRO A 141 8.42 1.49 -7.55
C PRO A 141 8.48 1.34 -6.03
N VAL A 142 9.13 0.28 -5.58
CA VAL A 142 9.49 0.05 -4.18
C VAL A 142 11.00 -0.04 -4.04
N LEU A 143 11.53 0.45 -2.92
CA LEU A 143 12.93 0.31 -2.51
C LEU A 143 13.00 -0.72 -1.38
N PHE A 144 13.66 -1.85 -1.63
CA PHE A 144 13.85 -2.88 -0.61
C PHE A 144 14.88 -2.46 0.42
N PHE A 145 14.51 -2.55 1.70
CA PHE A 145 15.46 -2.33 2.79
C PHE A 145 16.53 -3.44 2.82
N GLY A 146 17.71 -3.12 3.33
CA GLY A 146 18.86 -4.01 3.43
C GLY A 146 19.62 -4.18 2.11
N SER A 147 18.94 -4.55 1.02
CA SER A 147 19.55 -4.74 -0.30
C SER A 147 19.68 -3.45 -1.11
N ASN A 148 18.82 -2.45 -0.86
CA ASN A 148 18.74 -1.20 -1.61
C ASN A 148 18.42 -1.39 -3.10
N ASP A 149 17.73 -2.48 -3.43
CA ASP A 149 17.26 -2.76 -4.79
C ASP A 149 15.88 -2.14 -5.04
N TYR A 150 15.62 -1.78 -6.30
CA TYR A 150 14.31 -1.28 -6.72
C TYR A 150 13.52 -2.32 -7.51
N LEU A 151 12.20 -2.27 -7.39
CA LEU A 151 11.29 -3.04 -8.24
C LEU A 151 10.00 -2.27 -8.50
N TRP A 152 9.48 -2.35 -9.72
CA TRP A 152 8.10 -1.98 -10.02
C TRP A 152 7.15 -3.13 -9.68
N THR A 153 6.17 -2.86 -8.83
CA THR A 153 5.16 -3.82 -8.35
C THR A 153 3.77 -3.17 -8.34
N HIS A 154 2.74 -3.88 -7.89
CA HIS A 154 1.37 -3.38 -7.81
C HIS A 154 0.68 -3.77 -6.49
N GLN A 155 -0.50 -3.19 -6.23
CA GLN A 155 -1.22 -3.33 -4.95
C GLN A 155 -1.45 -4.77 -4.49
N ALA A 156 -1.63 -5.72 -5.41
CA ALA A 156 -1.98 -7.10 -5.08
C ALA A 156 -0.76 -7.95 -4.66
N ARG A 157 0.40 -7.32 -4.47
CA ARG A 157 1.65 -7.94 -4.01
C ARG A 157 2.28 -7.20 -2.83
N VAL A 158 1.57 -6.22 -2.28
CA VAL A 158 2.01 -5.45 -1.13
C VAL A 158 0.94 -5.35 -0.07
N PHE A 159 1.33 -5.31 1.19
CA PHE A 159 0.45 -4.93 2.29
C PHE A 159 1.21 -4.06 3.29
N PRO A 160 0.51 -3.21 4.07
CA PRO A 160 1.16 -2.29 5.01
C PRO A 160 2.04 -3.01 6.04
N TYR A 161 3.19 -2.41 6.35
CA TYR A 161 3.98 -2.79 7.51
C TYR A 161 3.32 -2.26 8.79
N MET A 162 3.27 -3.07 9.84
CA MET A 162 2.64 -2.76 11.11
C MET A 162 3.67 -2.78 12.26
N GLU A 163 3.38 -2.00 13.30
CA GLU A 163 4.18 -2.00 14.52
C GLU A 163 4.14 -3.39 15.18
N GLY A 164 5.30 -3.92 15.55
CA GLY A 164 5.41 -5.27 16.10
C GLY A 164 5.43 -6.39 15.06
N ASP A 165 5.41 -6.09 13.75
CA ASP A 165 5.64 -7.09 12.72
C ASP A 165 7.02 -7.74 12.91
N VAL A 166 7.01 -9.04 13.19
CA VAL A 166 8.21 -9.86 13.36
C VAL A 166 8.53 -10.64 12.10
N SER A 167 9.75 -11.18 12.02
CA SER A 167 10.26 -11.93 10.87
C SER A 167 9.23 -12.92 10.30
N SER A 168 9.11 -12.95 8.97
CA SER A 168 8.38 -14.03 8.30
C SER A 168 8.97 -15.39 8.72
N LYS A 169 8.12 -16.34 9.13
CA LYS A 169 8.51 -17.70 9.54
C LYS A 169 9.14 -18.52 8.39
N ASP A 170 9.02 -18.04 7.16
CA ASP A 170 9.58 -18.68 5.96
C ASP A 170 11.11 -18.63 5.96
N LYS A 171 11.75 -19.80 6.07
CA LYS A 171 13.21 -19.92 5.94
C LYS A 171 13.64 -19.68 4.48
N MET A 172 14.67 -18.87 4.29
CA MET A 172 15.31 -18.62 2.99
C MET A 172 16.58 -19.47 2.87
N GLY A 173 17.09 -19.63 1.65
CA GLY A 173 18.40 -20.25 1.42
C GLY A 173 19.53 -19.55 2.20
N LYS A 174 20.60 -20.30 2.49
CA LYS A 174 21.79 -19.82 3.23
C LYS A 174 22.34 -18.53 2.58
N GLY A 175 22.60 -17.50 3.40
CA GLY A 175 23.33 -16.28 2.98
C GLY A 175 22.51 -14.99 2.87
N VAL A 176 21.18 -15.04 2.91
CA VAL A 176 20.31 -13.85 2.76
C VAL A 176 19.80 -13.31 4.12
N ASP A 177 19.94 -14.09 5.19
CA ASP A 177 19.39 -13.75 6.51
C ASP A 177 20.04 -12.52 7.16
N GLY A 178 21.33 -12.27 6.90
CA GLY A 178 22.01 -11.07 7.38
C GLY A 178 21.42 -9.80 6.78
N THR A 179 21.25 -9.78 5.45
CA THR A 179 20.60 -8.68 4.73
C THR A 179 19.15 -8.52 5.16
N TYR A 180 18.43 -9.63 5.41
CA TYR A 180 17.05 -9.59 5.89
C TYR A 180 16.94 -8.97 7.28
N LYS A 181 17.83 -9.34 8.21
CA LYS A 181 17.84 -8.74 9.56
C LYS A 181 18.10 -7.25 9.51
N LYS A 182 19.06 -6.82 8.68
CA LYS A 182 19.32 -5.40 8.41
C LYS A 182 18.09 -4.71 7.82
N ALA A 183 17.41 -5.35 6.86
CA ALA A 183 16.21 -4.83 6.24
C ALA A 183 15.09 -4.55 7.25
N LEU A 184 14.87 -5.46 8.21
CA LEU A 184 13.88 -5.27 9.27
C LEU A 184 14.21 -4.07 10.19
N GLN A 185 15.49 -3.91 10.53
CA GLN A 185 15.95 -2.78 11.36
C GLN A 185 15.76 -1.44 10.65
N GLU A 186 16.15 -1.36 9.37
CA GLU A 186 15.98 -0.16 8.55
C GLU A 186 14.50 0.17 8.35
N ALA A 187 13.67 -0.84 8.05
CA ALA A 187 12.23 -0.67 7.88
C ALA A 187 11.56 -0.15 9.15
N ALA A 188 11.89 -0.72 10.32
CA ALA A 188 11.36 -0.27 11.60
C ALA A 188 11.76 1.17 11.92
N ALA A 189 13.04 1.52 11.75
CA ALA A 189 13.52 2.88 11.96
C ALA A 189 12.83 3.89 11.03
N ARG A 190 12.67 3.55 9.75
CA ARG A 190 12.01 4.40 8.76
C ARG A 190 10.50 4.52 9.02
N PHE A 191 9.85 3.45 9.48
CA PHE A 191 8.43 3.47 9.84
C PHE A 191 8.16 4.44 10.99
N GLU A 192 8.98 4.41 12.05
CA GLU A 192 8.87 5.34 13.17
C GLU A 192 9.10 6.80 12.74
N GLU A 193 10.08 7.04 11.86
CA GLU A 193 10.33 8.38 11.30
C GLU A 193 9.10 8.92 10.53
N LEU A 194 8.50 8.09 9.68
CA LEU A 194 7.32 8.45 8.89
C LEU A 194 6.07 8.64 9.76
N LYS A 195 5.91 7.82 10.80
CA LYS A 195 4.84 7.94 11.80
C LYS A 195 4.93 9.28 12.53
N ALA A 196 6.12 9.62 13.05
CA ALA A 196 6.35 10.91 13.71
C ALA A 196 6.10 12.11 12.77
N GLN A 197 6.52 12.02 11.50
CA GLN A 197 6.24 13.07 10.51
C GLN A 197 4.74 13.23 10.22
N LYS A 198 3.99 12.13 10.17
CA LYS A 198 2.54 12.14 9.96
C LYS A 198 1.81 12.76 11.15
N GLU A 199 2.18 12.38 12.37
CA GLU A 199 1.63 12.94 13.61
C GLU A 199 1.90 14.45 13.71
N LEU A 200 3.13 14.89 13.44
CA LEU A 200 3.48 16.30 13.44
C LEU A 200 2.64 17.09 12.42
N ARG A 201 2.41 16.54 11.22
CA ARG A 201 1.56 17.19 10.21
C ARG A 201 0.12 17.28 10.68
N GLN A 202 -0.42 16.20 11.25
CA GLN A 202 -1.79 16.19 11.76
C GLN A 202 -1.98 17.29 12.82
N LEU A 203 -1.04 17.40 13.76
CA LEU A 203 -1.06 18.46 14.77
C LEU A 203 -1.01 19.88 14.17
N GLN A 204 -0.24 20.08 13.09
CA GLN A 204 -0.21 21.35 12.38
C GLN A 204 -1.53 21.67 11.67
N GLU A 205 -2.21 20.66 11.12
CA GLU A 205 -3.52 20.81 10.47
C GLU A 205 -4.63 21.08 11.49
N ASP A 206 -4.62 20.38 12.62
CA ASP A 206 -5.58 20.57 13.71
C ASP A 206 -5.46 21.98 14.29
N ARG A 207 -4.22 22.44 14.57
CA ARG A 207 -3.96 23.84 14.99
C ARG A 207 -4.43 24.89 13.98
N LYS A 208 -4.46 24.57 12.68
CA LYS A 208 -4.99 25.48 11.64
C LYS A 208 -6.52 25.43 11.60
N ASN A 209 -7.13 24.29 11.88
CA ASN A 209 -8.58 24.13 11.95
C ASN A 209 -9.17 24.83 13.17
N ASP A 210 -8.50 24.78 14.33
CA ASP A 210 -8.94 25.46 15.54
C ASP A 210 -9.01 26.99 15.39
N LYS A 211 -8.25 27.55 14.44
CA LYS A 211 -8.28 28.98 14.11
C LYS A 211 -9.41 29.38 13.17
N LYS A 212 -10.19 28.43 12.64
CA LYS A 212 -11.31 28.73 11.74
C LYS A 212 -12.52 29.21 12.55
N PRO A 213 -13.23 30.26 12.10
CA PRO A 213 -14.45 30.68 12.77
C PRO A 213 -15.48 29.54 12.78
N PRO A 214 -16.38 29.51 13.77
CA PRO A 214 -17.41 28.46 13.86
C PRO A 214 -18.27 28.42 12.59
N PRO A 215 -18.80 27.23 12.22
CA PRO A 215 -19.66 27.10 11.05
C PRO A 215 -20.86 28.04 11.15
N TYR A 216 -21.19 28.69 10.05
CA TYR A 216 -22.36 29.54 9.95
C TYR A 216 -23.63 28.78 10.34
N LYS A 217 -24.41 29.34 11.28
CA LYS A 217 -25.73 28.83 11.67
C LYS A 217 -26.80 29.78 11.15
N HIS A 218 -27.75 29.26 10.37
CA HIS A 218 -28.95 30.03 10.02
C HIS A 218 -29.75 30.31 11.29
N ILE A 219 -29.97 31.59 11.60
CA ILE A 219 -30.91 32.02 12.63
C ILE A 219 -32.30 31.82 12.04
N LYS A 220 -33.11 30.94 12.64
CA LYS A 220 -34.53 30.84 12.31
C LYS A 220 -35.24 32.07 12.90
N VAL A 221 -35.90 32.85 12.05
CA VAL A 221 -36.82 33.92 12.42
C VAL A 221 -38.19 33.33 12.70
#